data_AF-A0A7C8Z8Y4-F1
#
_entry.id   AF-A0A7C8Z8Y4-F1
#
_cell.length_a   1.000
_cell.length_b   1.000
_cell.length_c   1.000
_cell.angle_alpha   90.00
_cell.angle_beta   90.00
_cell.angle_gamma   90.00
#
_symmetry.space_group_name_H-M   'P 1'
#
loop_
_entity.id
_entity.type
_entity.pdbx_description
1 polymer ?
#
loop_
_entity_poly.entity_id
_entity_poly.type
_entity_poly.pdbx_seq_one_letter_code
_entity_poly.pdbx_strand_id
1 'polypeptide(L)'
;EGSKYRIKFHFTVSKHIVRGLKYTYMVWKAGVRVHQTKMMVGTFCPRQEPYTFELEEGTTPSGFFARGPFLVRSKFLDDDDHCYLDTTYYFDIRKDWGAR
;
A
#
# COMPACT_ATOMS: atom_id res chain seq x y z
N GLU A 1 -12.51 -7.49 11.27
CA GLU A 1 -13.24 -7.10 10.03
C GLU A 1 -13.90 -5.76 10.29
N GLY A 2 -14.23 -4.97 9.27
CA GLY A 2 -14.83 -3.64 9.49
C GLY A 2 -13.91 -2.66 10.25
N SER A 3 -12.62 -2.99 10.38
CA SER A 3 -11.64 -2.21 11.13
C SER A 3 -11.09 -1.09 10.26
N LYS A 4 -10.96 0.10 10.84
CA LYS A 4 -10.27 1.24 10.24
C LYS A 4 -8.78 0.98 10.19
N TYR A 5 -8.12 1.43 9.12
CA TYR A 5 -6.68 1.30 8.97
C TYR A 5 -6.10 2.49 8.21
N ARG A 6 -4.81 2.73 8.40
CA ARG A 6 -4.03 3.68 7.61
C ARG A 6 -2.73 3.01 7.19
N ILE A 7 -2.27 3.34 6.00
CA ILE A 7 -1.00 2.86 5.48
C ILE A 7 -0.06 4.06 5.43
N LYS A 8 1.09 3.90 6.07
CA LYS A 8 2.13 4.92 6.14
C LYS A 8 3.43 4.35 5.61
N PHE A 9 4.04 5.06 4.66
CA PHE A 9 5.37 4.74 4.15
C PHE A 9 6.40 5.68 4.74
N HIS A 10 7.55 5.12 5.08
CA HIS A 10 8.74 5.88 5.45
C HIS A 10 9.84 5.52 4.44
N PHE A 11 10.41 6.52 3.79
CA PHE A 11 11.44 6.30 2.77
C PHE A 11 12.44 7.47 2.72
N THR A 12 13.64 7.19 2.25
CA THR A 12 14.71 8.18 2.09
C THR A 12 15.05 8.37 0.61
N VAL A 13 15.42 9.59 0.26
CA VAL A 13 15.87 9.96 -1.09
C VAL A 13 17.26 10.55 -0.93
N SER A 14 18.26 10.00 -1.62
CA SER A 14 19.67 10.34 -1.37
C SER A 14 20.44 10.88 -2.57
N LYS A 15 20.16 10.41 -3.80
CA LYS A 15 20.99 10.72 -4.98
C LYS A 15 20.38 11.82 -5.86
N HIS A 16 19.23 11.52 -6.45
CA HIS A 16 18.56 12.40 -7.42
C HIS A 16 17.12 12.65 -6.99
N ILE A 17 16.55 13.75 -7.50
CA ILE A 17 15.13 14.06 -7.29
C ILE A 17 14.30 12.96 -7.93
N VAL A 18 13.35 12.41 -7.18
CA VAL A 18 12.35 11.45 -7.67
C VAL A 18 11.11 12.26 -8.05
N ARG A 19 10.76 12.30 -9.34
CA ARG A 19 9.66 13.11 -9.85
C ARG A 19 8.45 12.25 -10.18
N GLY A 20 7.27 12.68 -9.75
CA GLY A 20 6.04 11.96 -10.07
C GLY A 20 6.01 10.53 -9.55
N LEU A 21 6.52 10.31 -8.34
CA LEU A 21 6.42 9.02 -7.66
C LEU A 21 4.94 8.63 -7.55
N LYS A 22 4.61 7.45 -8.05
CA LYS A 22 3.27 6.85 -8.08
C LYS A 22 3.29 5.58 -7.26
N TYR A 23 2.25 5.41 -6.45
CA TYR A 23 1.98 4.19 -5.73
C TYR A 23 0.82 3.46 -6.41
N THR A 24 1.03 2.20 -6.75
CA THR A 24 -0.02 1.29 -7.18
C THR A 24 -0.13 0.15 -6.20
N TYR A 25 -1.34 -0.12 -5.72
CA TYR A 25 -1.61 -1.37 -5.05
C TYR A 25 -2.81 -2.08 -5.63
N MET A 26 -2.74 -3.40 -5.60
CA MET A 26 -3.76 -4.29 -6.11
C MET A 26 -4.04 -5.33 -5.04
N VAL A 27 -5.30 -5.71 -4.89
CA VAL A 27 -5.75 -6.66 -3.86
C VAL A 27 -6.46 -7.82 -4.54
N TRP A 28 -6.10 -9.03 -4.14
CA TRP A 28 -6.68 -10.27 -4.63
C TRP A 28 -7.27 -11.08 -3.48
N LYS A 29 -8.37 -11.75 -3.78
CA LYS A 29 -9.03 -12.71 -2.90
C LYS A 29 -9.34 -13.96 -3.71
N ALA A 30 -8.91 -15.13 -3.22
CA ALA A 30 -9.11 -16.41 -3.89
C ALA A 30 -8.70 -16.40 -5.39
N GLY A 31 -7.58 -15.76 -5.71
CA GLY A 31 -7.06 -15.64 -7.09
C GLY A 31 -7.73 -14.56 -7.94
N VAL A 32 -8.84 -13.97 -7.49
CA VAL A 32 -9.55 -12.90 -8.23
C VAL A 32 -9.10 -11.54 -7.72
N ARG A 33 -8.79 -10.61 -8.65
CA ARG A 33 -8.48 -9.21 -8.29
C ARG A 33 -9.78 -8.52 -7.87
N VAL A 34 -9.84 -8.08 -6.62
CA VAL A 34 -11.02 -7.44 -6.02
C VAL A 34 -10.90 -5.93 -5.89
N HIS A 35 -9.67 -5.39 -5.91
CA HIS A 35 -9.44 -3.96 -5.80
C HIS A 35 -8.14 -3.55 -6.50
N GLN A 36 -8.09 -2.32 -6.98
CA GLN A 36 -6.89 -1.70 -7.49
C GLN A 36 -6.94 -0.19 -7.25
N THR A 37 -5.82 0.37 -6.84
CA THR A 37 -5.64 1.82 -6.74
C THR A 37 -4.30 2.22 -7.34
N LYS A 38 -4.31 3.34 -8.06
CA LYS A 38 -3.12 4.04 -8.53
C LYS A 38 -3.21 5.47 -8.02
N MET A 39 -2.16 5.98 -7.42
CA MET A 39 -2.12 7.35 -6.92
C MET A 39 -0.78 8.01 -7.16
N MET A 40 -0.83 9.31 -7.39
CA MET A 40 0.33 10.18 -7.36
C MET A 40 0.71 10.44 -5.90
N VAL A 41 1.93 10.10 -5.53
CA VAL A 41 2.53 10.36 -4.22
C VAL A 41 3.19 11.74 -4.23
N GLY A 42 3.90 12.08 -5.32
CA GLY A 42 4.47 13.41 -5.54
C GLY A 42 5.94 13.40 -5.97
N THR A 43 6.60 14.53 -5.77
CA THR A 43 8.02 14.73 -6.10
C THR A 43 8.83 14.90 -4.83
N PHE A 44 9.96 14.19 -4.74
CA PHE A 44 10.78 14.11 -3.54
C PHE A 44 12.25 14.42 -3.86
N CYS A 45 12.82 15.41 -3.17
CA CYS A 45 14.22 15.80 -3.31
C CYS A 45 15.12 14.97 -2.39
N PRO A 46 16.42 14.85 -2.69
CA PRO A 46 17.36 14.29 -1.73
C PRO A 46 17.38 15.08 -0.42
N ARG A 47 17.28 14.38 0.73
CA ARG A 47 17.42 14.98 2.07
C ARG A 47 17.86 13.95 3.10
N GLN A 48 18.37 14.42 4.23
CA GLN A 48 18.84 13.56 5.32
C GLN A 48 17.69 12.90 6.08
N GLU A 49 16.61 13.64 6.32
CA GLU A 49 15.45 13.14 7.08
C GLU A 49 14.52 12.27 6.22
N PRO A 50 13.99 11.15 6.74
CA PRO A 50 13.03 10.33 6.00
C PRO A 50 11.75 11.09 5.64
N TYR A 51 11.21 10.85 4.44
CA TYR A 51 9.86 11.23 4.07
C TYR A 51 8.83 10.29 4.68
N THR A 52 7.68 10.86 5.02
CA THR A 52 6.50 10.13 5.47
C THR A 52 5.36 10.44 4.52
N PHE A 53 4.76 9.41 3.94
CA PHE A 53 3.53 9.53 3.17
C PHE A 53 2.46 8.63 3.79
N GLU A 54 1.28 9.19 4.04
CA GLU A 54 0.16 8.48 4.66
C GLU A 54 -1.03 8.51 3.70
N LEU A 55 -1.60 7.34 3.45
CA LEU A 55 -2.85 7.21 2.71
C LEU A 55 -4.04 7.68 3.55
N GLU A 56 -5.13 8.04 2.87
CA GLU A 56 -6.43 8.23 3.52
C GLU A 56 -6.85 6.99 4.31
N GLU A 57 -7.61 7.21 5.38
CA GLU A 57 -8.11 6.15 6.23
C GLU A 57 -9.06 5.23 5.46
N GLY A 58 -8.68 3.95 5.39
CA GLY A 58 -9.50 2.91 4.81
C GLY A 58 -10.29 2.14 5.87
N THR A 59 -11.28 1.38 5.43
CA THR A 59 -11.97 0.40 6.27
C THR A 59 -11.90 -0.98 5.62
N THR A 60 -11.50 -1.99 6.39
CA THR A 60 -11.49 -3.38 5.90
C THR A 60 -12.92 -3.86 5.63
N PRO A 61 -13.17 -4.65 4.57
CA PRO A 61 -14.50 -5.19 4.33
C PRO A 61 -14.97 -6.07 5.49
N SER A 62 -16.28 -6.21 5.62
CA SER A 62 -16.94 -6.96 6.68
C SER A 62 -17.92 -7.98 6.12
N GLY A 63 -18.27 -8.97 6.96
CA GLY A 63 -19.22 -10.02 6.61
C GLY A 63 -18.53 -11.34 6.28
N PHE A 64 -19.31 -12.41 6.34
CA PHE A 64 -18.78 -13.78 6.25
C PHE A 64 -17.93 -14.01 4.99
N PHE A 65 -18.37 -13.51 3.83
CA PHE A 65 -17.64 -13.64 2.57
C PHE A 65 -16.39 -12.77 2.47
N ALA A 66 -16.28 -11.68 3.24
CA ALA A 66 -15.10 -10.83 3.24
C ALA A 66 -13.92 -11.48 3.97
N ARG A 67 -14.20 -12.36 4.95
CA ARG A 67 -13.18 -12.99 5.80
C ARG A 67 -12.25 -13.94 5.04
N GLY A 68 -11.09 -14.21 5.62
CA GLY A 68 -10.04 -15.06 5.05
C GLY A 68 -8.90 -14.28 4.39
N PRO A 69 -8.03 -14.97 3.64
CA PRO A 69 -6.78 -14.40 3.15
C PRO A 69 -6.97 -13.48 1.95
N PHE A 70 -6.13 -12.46 1.90
CA PHE A 70 -5.94 -11.54 0.80
C PHE A 70 -4.46 -11.49 0.44
N LEU A 71 -4.19 -11.36 -0.85
CA LEU A 71 -2.88 -11.04 -1.38
C LEU A 71 -2.90 -9.58 -1.82
N VAL A 72 -1.86 -8.83 -1.47
CA VAL A 72 -1.64 -7.47 -1.95
C VAL A 72 -0.32 -7.42 -2.68
N ARG A 73 -0.30 -6.71 -3.80
CA ARG A 73 0.92 -6.29 -4.49
C ARG A 73 1.00 -4.78 -4.43
N SER A 74 2.13 -4.28 -3.97
CA SER A 74 2.43 -2.86 -3.78
C SER A 74 3.62 -2.49 -4.64
N LYS A 75 3.46 -1.46 -5.47
CA LYS A 75 4.47 -1.03 -6.43
C LYS A 75 4.66 0.49 -6.41
N PHE A 76 5.91 0.93 -6.44
CA PHE A 76 6.32 2.33 -6.55
C PHE A 76 7.12 2.57 -7.82
N LEU A 77 6.66 3.50 -8.64
CA LEU A 77 7.24 3.89 -9.93
C LEU A 77 7.28 5.40 -10.03
N ASP A 78 8.28 6.01 -10.65
CA ASP A 78 8.27 7.44 -10.98
C ASP A 78 7.78 7.72 -12.41
N ASP A 79 7.94 8.95 -12.89
CA ASP A 79 7.59 9.33 -14.27
C ASP A 79 8.55 8.76 -15.32
N ASP A 80 9.76 8.34 -14.94
CA ASP A 80 10.77 7.72 -15.81
C ASP A 80 10.68 6.17 -15.79
N ASP A 81 9.57 5.62 -15.27
CA ASP A 81 9.31 4.19 -15.07
C ASP A 81 10.34 3.46 -14.18
N HIS A 82 11.09 4.20 -13.36
CA HIS A 82 12.00 3.62 -12.39
C HIS A 82 11.22 2.93 -11.26
N CYS A 83 11.40 1.62 -11.10
CA CYS A 83 10.72 0.84 -10.08
C CYS A 83 11.53 0.79 -8.78
N TYR A 84 11.09 1.52 -7.76
CA TYR A 84 11.76 1.56 -6.45
C TYR A 84 11.39 0.39 -5.55
N LEU A 85 10.17 -0.12 -5.68
CA LEU A 85 9.67 -1.24 -4.91
C LEU A 85 8.59 -1.96 -5.69
N ASP A 86 8.65 -3.29 -5.73
CA ASP A 86 7.57 -4.17 -6.20
C ASP A 86 7.53 -5.37 -5.26
N THR A 87 6.55 -5.39 -4.35
CA THR A 87 6.49 -6.39 -3.29
C THR A 87 5.08 -6.93 -3.13
N THR A 88 4.99 -8.15 -2.62
CA THR A 88 3.73 -8.83 -2.32
C THR A 88 3.68 -9.23 -0.85
N TYR A 89 2.53 -9.03 -0.22
CA TYR A 89 2.28 -9.49 1.14
C TYR A 89 0.87 -10.05 1.27
N TYR A 90 0.67 -10.87 2.29
CA TYR A 90 -0.62 -11.47 2.61
C TYR A 90 -1.15 -10.89 3.92
N PHE A 91 -2.48 -10.76 4.00
CA PHE A 91 -3.15 -10.48 5.26
C PHE A 91 -4.49 -11.21 5.30
N ASP A 92 -4.92 -11.61 6.49
CA ASP A 92 -6.26 -12.16 6.69
C ASP A 92 -7.23 -11.05 7.06
N ILE A 93 -8.53 -11.26 6.80
CA ILE A 93 -9.61 -10.54 7.50
C ILE A 93 -10.34 -11.55 8.36
N ARG A 94 -10.42 -11.27 9.67
CA ARG A 94 -11.08 -12.14 10.64
C ARG A 94 -12.17 -11.38 11.40
N LYS A 95 -13.19 -12.09 11.89
CA LYS A 95 -14.23 -11.51 12.75
C LYS A 95 -13.61 -11.01 14.06
N ASP A 96 -12.83 -11.89 14.68
CA ASP A 96 -12.05 -11.65 15.88
C ASP A 96 -10.60 -12.06 15.58
N TRP A 97 -9.65 -11.26 16.04
CA TRP A 97 -8.23 -11.51 15.90
C TRP A 97 -7.60 -12.17 17.14
N GLY A 98 -8.39 -12.34 18.21
CA GLY A 98 -7.92 -12.70 19.53
C GLY A 98 -7.23 -11.51 20.20
N ALA A 99 -7.44 -11.36 21.52
CA ALA A 99 -6.53 -10.55 22.32
C ALA A 99 -5.15 -11.24 22.33
N ARG A 100 -4.08 -10.46 22.19
CA ARG A 100 -2.74 -10.91 22.53
C ARG A 100 -2.64 -11.20 24.02
#